data_AF-A0AAU6JZS6-F1
#
_entry.id   AF-A0AAU6JZS6-F1
#
_cell.length_a   1.000
_cell.length_b   1.000
_cell.length_c   1.000
_cell.angle_alpha   90.00
_cell.angle_beta   90.00
_cell.angle_gamma   90.00
#
_symmetry.space_group_name_H-M   'P 1'
#
loop_
_entity.id
_entity.type
_entity.pdbx_description
1 polymer ?
#
loop_
_entity_poly.entity_id
_entity_poly.type
_entity_poly.pdbx_seq_one_letter_code
_entity_poly.pdbx_strand_id
1 'polypeptide(L)'
;MTTRLIDESLFEDGNRENLERSEFDGADPPRLAGARCTACGTVVFPRQDSCPRCSGGAMSARALPVSGHVWSWTLQVFPPKPPYRTPPDGHRPYHVGYVDLGEVLVESLLAVPRAEIRIGLPVRLTTVPAYRDEDGTDVVTFAFRPEEFRPEREGER
;
A
#
# COMPACT_ATOMS: atom_id res chain seq x y z
N MET A 1 11.32 -2.74 -19.13
CA MET A 1 11.24 -1.65 -18.14
C MET A 1 11.50 -2.31 -16.80
N THR A 2 12.44 -1.81 -16.01
CA THR A 2 12.80 -2.41 -14.72
C THR A 2 11.95 -1.76 -13.64
N THR A 3 11.29 -2.56 -12.80
CA THR A 3 10.39 -2.09 -11.73
C THR A 3 10.87 -2.64 -10.40
N ARG A 4 10.88 -1.82 -9.34
CA ARG A 4 11.24 -2.26 -7.98
C ARG A 4 10.34 -1.66 -6.91
N LEU A 5 10.22 -2.34 -5.76
CA LEU A 5 9.54 -1.78 -4.58
C LEU A 5 10.36 -0.64 -3.96
N ILE A 6 9.65 0.32 -3.36
CA ILE A 6 10.24 1.41 -2.57
C ILE A 6 10.94 0.87 -1.31
N ASP A 7 10.37 -0.17 -0.71
CA ASP A 7 10.89 -0.89 0.44
C ASP A 7 10.39 -2.34 0.39
N GLU A 8 11.32 -3.28 0.19
CA GLU A 8 11.01 -4.71 0.09
C GLU A 8 10.58 -5.30 1.45
N SER A 9 11.02 -4.73 2.57
CA SER A 9 10.72 -5.23 3.91
C SER A 9 9.25 -5.05 4.33
N LEU A 10 8.50 -4.24 3.58
CA LEU A 10 7.06 -4.03 3.77
C LEU A 10 6.23 -5.21 3.28
N PHE A 11 6.82 -6.14 2.54
CA PHE A 11 6.14 -7.29 1.95
C PHE A 11 6.74 -8.58 2.49
N GLU A 12 5.96 -9.66 2.46
CA GLU A 12 6.51 -10.97 2.82
C GLU A 12 7.61 -11.39 1.83
N ASP A 13 8.59 -12.15 2.32
CA ASP A 13 9.63 -12.81 1.52
C ASP A 13 8.97 -13.88 0.60
N GLY A 14 8.27 -13.42 -0.45
CA GLY A 14 7.43 -14.23 -1.33
C GLY A 14 7.39 -13.67 -2.75
N ASN A 15 8.04 -14.41 -3.66
CA ASN A 15 8.06 -14.29 -5.13
C ASN A 15 8.46 -12.92 -5.72
N ARG A 16 9.77 -12.61 -5.71
CA ARG A 16 10.38 -11.48 -6.44
C ARG A 16 9.89 -11.39 -7.90
N GLU A 17 9.64 -12.53 -8.53
CA GLU A 17 9.15 -12.66 -9.91
C GLU A 17 7.73 -12.09 -10.12
N ASN A 18 6.90 -11.99 -9.08
CA ASN A 18 5.56 -11.37 -9.17
C ASN A 18 5.61 -9.84 -9.08
N LEU A 19 6.65 -9.27 -8.47
CA LEU A 19 6.84 -7.82 -8.37
C LEU A 19 7.26 -7.24 -9.71
N GLU A 20 8.13 -7.94 -10.45
CA GLU A 20 8.57 -7.58 -11.81
C GLU A 20 7.44 -7.72 -12.85
N ARG A 21 6.40 -8.51 -12.56
CA ARG A 21 5.21 -8.71 -13.40
C ARG A 21 4.00 -7.86 -13.00
N SER A 22 4.12 -7.08 -11.92
CA SER A 22 3.00 -6.30 -11.36
C SER A 22 2.63 -5.08 -12.22
N GLU A 23 3.51 -4.68 -13.13
CA GLU A 23 3.11 -3.85 -14.26
C GLU A 23 2.65 -4.77 -15.40
N PHE A 24 1.36 -4.70 -15.72
CA PHE A 24 0.69 -5.22 -16.92
C PHE A 24 0.02 -6.61 -16.90
N ASP A 25 0.16 -7.46 -15.88
CA ASP A 25 -0.44 -8.83 -15.93
C ASP A 25 -1.58 -9.09 -14.94
N GLY A 26 -2.06 -8.07 -14.22
CA GLY A 26 -3.23 -8.20 -13.33
C GLY A 26 -3.04 -9.12 -12.12
N ALA A 27 -1.80 -9.48 -11.78
CA ALA A 27 -1.47 -10.27 -10.60
C ALA A 27 -1.50 -9.39 -9.33
N ASP A 28 -2.15 -9.88 -8.27
CA ASP A 28 -2.14 -9.21 -6.97
C ASP A 28 -0.70 -9.20 -6.39
N PRO A 29 -0.25 -8.10 -5.74
CA PRO A 29 1.09 -8.04 -5.15
C PRO A 29 1.26 -9.03 -3.99
N PRO A 30 2.50 -9.35 -3.57
CA PRO A 30 2.73 -10.08 -2.33
C PRO A 30 2.04 -9.38 -1.15
N ARG A 31 1.72 -10.16 -0.12
CA ARG A 31 1.03 -9.63 1.07
C ARG A 31 1.96 -8.72 1.86
N LEU A 32 1.39 -7.74 2.55
CA LEU A 32 2.13 -6.88 3.46
C LEU A 32 2.66 -7.69 4.66
N ALA A 33 3.94 -7.48 5.01
CA ALA A 33 4.60 -8.11 6.13
C ALA A 33 4.38 -7.33 7.43
N GLY A 34 3.49 -7.85 8.26
CA GLY A 34 3.31 -7.41 9.63
C GLY A 34 4.03 -8.31 10.63
N ALA A 35 3.81 -8.02 11.91
CA ALA A 35 4.20 -8.92 13.01
C ALA A 35 3.07 -9.08 14.02
N ARG A 36 3.02 -10.23 14.69
CA ARG A 36 2.07 -10.51 15.78
C ARG A 36 2.82 -10.81 17.07
N CYS A 37 2.44 -10.13 18.14
CA CYS A 37 2.99 -10.40 19.47
C CYS A 37 2.50 -11.76 19.99
N THR A 38 3.43 -12.63 20.36
CA THR A 38 3.11 -13.97 20.89
C THR A 38 2.50 -13.93 22.30
N ALA A 39 2.73 -12.85 23.06
CA ALA A 39 2.22 -12.71 24.43
C ALA A 39 0.82 -12.08 24.51
N CYS A 40 0.57 -11.01 23.76
CA CYS A 40 -0.70 -10.25 23.87
C CYS A 40 -1.55 -10.24 22.59
N GLY A 41 -1.08 -10.86 21.51
CA GLY A 41 -1.82 -10.96 20.25
C GLY A 41 -1.90 -9.68 19.40
N THR A 42 -1.30 -8.57 19.84
CA THR A 42 -1.25 -7.31 19.07
C THR A 42 -0.58 -7.54 17.72
N VAL A 43 -1.20 -7.01 16.66
CA VAL A 43 -0.68 -7.06 15.29
C VAL A 43 -0.23 -5.68 14.89
N VAL A 44 0.91 -5.58 14.21
CA VAL A 44 1.52 -4.32 13.79
C VAL A 44 1.95 -4.37 12.33
N PHE A 45 1.96 -3.20 11.72
CA PHE A 45 2.55 -2.93 10.42
C PHE A 45 3.28 -1.58 10.46
N PRO A 46 4.49 -1.45 9.88
CA PRO A 46 5.34 -2.51 9.33
C PRO A 46 5.77 -3.56 10.39
N ARG A 47 6.50 -4.60 9.97
CA ARG A 47 7.11 -5.58 10.89
C ARG A 47 8.00 -4.87 11.91
N GLN A 48 7.88 -5.26 13.19
CA GLN A 48 8.67 -4.71 14.30
C GLN A 48 9.19 -5.83 15.20
N ASP A 49 10.35 -5.62 15.83
CA ASP A 49 10.97 -6.60 16.73
C ASP A 49 10.47 -6.51 18.18
N SER A 50 9.80 -5.41 18.53
CA SER A 50 9.25 -5.18 19.87
C SER A 50 7.77 -4.84 19.81
N CYS A 51 6.99 -5.36 20.76
CA CYS A 51 5.56 -5.08 20.82
C CYS A 51 5.28 -3.69 21.40
N PRO A 52 4.62 -2.77 20.66
CA PRO A 52 4.33 -1.43 21.16
C PRO A 52 3.29 -1.40 22.29
N ARG A 53 2.56 -2.51 22.52
CA ARG A 53 1.54 -2.60 23.56
C ARG A 53 2.08 -3.09 24.91
N CYS A 54 2.88 -4.16 24.91
CA CYS A 54 3.29 -4.81 26.17
C CYS A 54 4.80 -4.94 26.37
N SER A 55 5.62 -4.65 25.34
CA SER A 55 7.10 -4.71 25.37
C SER A 55 7.74 -6.04 25.79
N GLY A 56 6.96 -7.07 26.13
CA GLY A 56 7.47 -8.31 26.73
C GLY A 56 7.27 -9.57 25.91
N GLY A 57 6.53 -9.51 24.79
CA GLY A 57 6.31 -10.66 23.91
C GLY A 57 7.22 -10.61 22.68
N ALA A 58 7.66 -11.79 22.23
CA ALA A 58 8.33 -11.93 20.94
C ALA A 58 7.36 -11.56 19.79
N MET A 59 7.91 -11.06 18.69
CA MET A 59 7.15 -10.66 17.50
C MET A 59 7.35 -11.69 16.39
N SER A 60 6.30 -12.47 16.07
CA SER A 60 6.35 -13.46 15.00
C SER A 60 5.90 -12.86 13.66
N ALA A 61 6.41 -13.42 12.55
CA ALA A 61 6.01 -13.04 11.19
C ALA A 61 4.49 -13.13 11.01
N ARG A 62 3.88 -12.14 10.34
CA ARG A 62 2.45 -12.17 10.03
C ARG A 62 2.16 -11.56 8.66
N ALA A 63 1.72 -12.40 7.73
CA ALA A 63 1.05 -12.00 6.52
C ALA A 63 -0.25 -11.23 6.82
N LEU A 64 -0.37 -9.98 6.38
CA LEU A 64 -1.59 -9.18 6.59
C LEU A 64 -2.64 -9.42 5.52
N PRO A 65 -3.95 -9.36 5.84
CA PRO A 65 -5.02 -9.50 4.84
C PRO A 65 -4.83 -8.55 3.64
N VAL A 66 -5.18 -9.02 2.45
CA VAL A 66 -5.07 -8.20 1.22
C VAL A 66 -6.31 -7.34 0.95
N SER A 67 -7.42 -7.60 1.65
CA SER A 67 -8.66 -6.86 1.52
C SER A 67 -9.04 -6.23 2.85
N GLY A 68 -9.69 -5.07 2.77
CA GLY A 68 -10.13 -4.30 3.94
C GLY A 68 -11.15 -3.24 3.56
N HIS A 69 -11.34 -2.28 4.46
CA HIS A 69 -12.25 -1.16 4.25
C HIS A 69 -11.56 0.17 4.56
N VAL A 70 -11.86 1.21 3.79
CA VAL A 70 -11.40 2.57 4.11
C VAL A 70 -11.97 2.99 5.47
N TRP A 71 -11.11 3.17 6.47
CA TRP A 71 -11.49 3.61 7.81
C TRP A 71 -11.61 5.14 7.90
N SER A 72 -10.63 5.85 7.33
CA SER A 72 -10.64 7.30 7.18
C SER A 72 -9.72 7.68 6.01
N TRP A 73 -9.91 8.86 5.44
CA TRP A 73 -9.12 9.33 4.31
C TRP A 73 -9.04 10.86 4.26
N THR A 74 -8.04 11.34 3.52
CA THR A 74 -7.86 12.76 3.20
C THR A 74 -7.26 12.92 1.80
N LEU A 75 -7.28 14.15 1.29
CA LEU A 75 -6.60 14.55 0.07
C LEU A 75 -5.34 15.33 0.43
N GLN A 76 -4.18 14.79 0.09
CA GLN A 76 -2.90 15.50 0.22
C GLN A 76 -2.76 16.48 -0.94
N VAL A 77 -3.12 17.75 -0.72
CA VAL A 77 -3.04 18.82 -1.74
C VAL A 77 -1.73 19.60 -1.73
N PHE A 78 -0.95 19.46 -0.65
CA PHE A 78 0.35 20.10 -0.50
C PHE A 78 1.46 19.09 -0.74
N PRO A 79 2.57 19.48 -1.39
CA PRO A 79 3.73 18.60 -1.48
C PRO A 79 4.22 18.21 -0.08
N PRO A 80 4.44 16.91 0.20
CA PRO A 80 5.06 16.51 1.44
C PRO A 80 6.45 17.14 1.58
N LYS A 81 6.92 17.21 2.83
CA LYS A 81 8.28 17.63 3.13
C LYS A 81 9.29 16.60 2.58
N PRO A 82 10.56 16.98 2.38
CA PRO A 82 11.64 16.02 2.15
C PRO A 82 11.59 14.88 3.18
N PRO A 83 11.83 13.61 2.79
CA PRO A 83 12.50 13.16 1.56
C PRO A 83 11.57 12.87 0.36
N TYR A 84 10.35 13.42 0.31
CA TYR A 84 9.48 13.26 -0.87
C TYR A 84 10.15 13.73 -2.16
N ARG A 85 10.13 12.86 -3.18
CA ARG A 85 10.64 13.14 -4.52
C ARG A 85 9.51 13.67 -5.40
N THR A 86 9.50 14.99 -5.61
CA THR A 86 8.51 15.63 -6.48
C THR A 86 8.70 15.17 -7.93
N PRO A 87 7.65 14.70 -8.62
CA PRO A 87 7.71 14.38 -10.04
C PRO A 87 8.18 15.56 -10.91
N PRO A 88 8.79 15.33 -12.08
CA PRO A 88 9.26 16.39 -12.97
C PRO A 88 8.19 17.40 -13.39
N ASP A 89 6.94 16.95 -13.48
CA ASP A 89 5.76 17.76 -13.82
C ASP A 89 5.10 18.42 -12.60
N GLY A 90 5.69 18.28 -11.42
CA GLY A 90 5.25 18.91 -10.17
C GLY A 90 4.40 18.01 -9.28
N HIS A 91 4.07 18.51 -8.10
CA HIS A 91 3.22 17.80 -7.16
C HIS A 91 1.78 17.72 -7.68
N ARG A 92 1.23 16.51 -7.70
CA ARG A 92 -0.19 16.25 -7.99
C ARG A 92 -0.88 15.79 -6.69
N PRO A 93 -2.07 16.33 -6.37
CA PRO A 93 -2.81 15.86 -5.22
C PRO A 93 -3.12 14.37 -5.30
N TYR A 94 -3.01 13.67 -4.17
CA TYR A 94 -3.30 12.25 -4.08
C TYR A 94 -4.07 11.92 -2.81
N HIS A 95 -4.83 10.84 -2.86
CA HIS A 95 -5.61 10.37 -1.72
C HIS A 95 -4.75 9.47 -0.84
N VAL A 96 -4.81 9.73 0.47
CA VAL A 96 -4.20 8.90 1.49
C VAL A 96 -5.26 8.54 2.51
N GLY A 97 -5.22 7.32 3.05
CA GLY A 97 -6.17 6.89 4.05
C GLY A 97 -5.66 5.74 4.89
N TYR A 98 -6.36 5.51 5.99
CA TYR A 98 -6.21 4.32 6.81
C TYR A 98 -7.18 3.25 6.30
N VAL A 99 -6.67 2.07 6.02
CA VAL A 99 -7.45 0.88 5.64
C VAL A 99 -7.49 -0.07 6.83
N ASP A 100 -8.69 -0.44 7.24
CA ASP A 100 -8.93 -1.45 8.26
C ASP A 100 -8.88 -2.85 7.65
N LEU A 101 -7.86 -3.62 8.06
CA LEU A 101 -7.68 -5.03 7.69
C LEU A 101 -8.24 -5.99 8.76
N GLY A 102 -9.01 -5.48 9.72
CA GLY A 102 -9.63 -6.21 10.82
C GLY A 102 -8.73 -6.38 12.04
N GLU A 103 -7.43 -6.61 11.84
CA GLU A 103 -6.44 -6.76 12.92
C GLU A 103 -5.47 -5.57 13.07
N VAL A 104 -5.44 -4.67 12.07
CA VAL A 104 -4.54 -3.51 12.01
C VAL A 104 -5.10 -2.46 11.05
N LEU A 105 -4.87 -1.17 11.35
CA LEU A 105 -5.09 -0.06 10.41
C LEU A 105 -3.78 0.24 9.67
N VAL A 106 -3.83 0.25 8.34
CA VAL A 106 -2.66 0.55 7.49
C VAL A 106 -2.87 1.88 6.79
N GLU A 107 -1.96 2.83 7.00
CA GLU A 107 -1.91 4.07 6.21
C GLU A 107 -1.34 3.79 4.83
N SER A 108 -2.04 4.22 3.78
CA SER A 108 -1.63 3.95 2.41
C SER A 108 -2.24 4.94 1.41
N LEU A 109 -1.67 4.99 0.22
CA LEU A 109 -2.30 5.64 -0.93
C LEU A 109 -3.60 4.92 -1.29
N LEU A 110 -4.63 5.69 -1.63
CA LEU A 110 -5.87 5.16 -2.18
C LEU A 110 -5.87 5.36 -3.70
N ALA A 111 -5.65 4.27 -4.43
CA ALA A 111 -5.76 4.18 -5.88
C ALA A 111 -7.23 4.08 -6.30
N VAL A 112 -8.02 5.08 -5.88
CA VAL A 112 -9.47 5.12 -6.01
C VAL A 112 -9.87 6.47 -6.60
N PRO A 113 -10.79 6.53 -7.58
CA PRO A 113 -11.34 7.78 -8.07
C PRO A 113 -12.00 8.57 -6.93
N ARG A 114 -11.76 9.88 -6.87
CA ARG A 114 -12.28 10.76 -5.81
C ARG A 114 -13.80 10.62 -5.58
N ALA A 115 -14.56 10.39 -6.65
CA ALA A 115 -16.02 10.24 -6.59
C ALA A 115 -16.48 8.97 -5.86
N GLU A 116 -15.62 7.95 -5.78
CA GLU A 116 -15.93 6.65 -5.17
C GLU A 116 -15.43 6.53 -3.72
N ILE A 117 -14.43 7.33 -3.33
CA ILE A 117 -13.85 7.27 -1.99
C ILE A 117 -14.90 7.66 -0.94
N ARG A 118 -15.17 6.72 -0.04
CA ARG A 118 -16.00 6.91 1.15
C ARG A 118 -15.50 6.01 2.28
N ILE A 119 -15.75 6.42 3.52
CA ILE A 119 -15.54 5.55 4.68
C ILE A 119 -16.40 4.28 4.49
N GLY A 120 -15.81 3.12 4.78
CA GLY A 120 -16.39 1.80 4.56
C GLY A 120 -16.34 1.30 3.11
N LEU A 121 -15.64 1.97 2.19
CA LEU A 121 -15.42 1.44 0.83
C LEU A 121 -14.56 0.15 0.91
N PRO A 122 -15.01 -0.99 0.36
CA PRO A 122 -14.20 -2.20 0.24
C PRO A 122 -13.04 -1.99 -0.73
N VAL A 123 -11.84 -2.34 -0.29
CA VAL A 123 -10.61 -2.14 -1.06
C VAL A 123 -9.68 -3.34 -0.96
N ARG A 124 -8.83 -3.52 -1.97
CA ARG A 124 -7.80 -4.56 -2.06
C ARG A 124 -6.42 -3.97 -2.31
N LEU A 125 -5.41 -4.61 -1.74
CA LEU A 125 -3.99 -4.31 -1.92
C LEU A 125 -3.61 -4.32 -3.41
N THR A 126 -2.82 -3.33 -3.80
CA THR A 126 -2.26 -3.18 -5.14
C THR A 126 -0.92 -2.43 -5.05
N THR A 127 -0.28 -2.18 -6.19
CA THR A 127 0.92 -1.35 -6.30
C THR A 127 0.66 -0.16 -7.21
N VAL A 128 1.31 0.96 -6.93
CA VAL A 128 1.26 2.17 -7.76
C VAL A 128 2.67 2.77 -7.91
N PRO A 129 2.95 3.48 -9.01
CA PRO A 129 4.20 4.23 -9.15
C PRO A 129 4.37 5.25 -8.01
N ALA A 130 5.53 5.24 -7.37
CA ALA A 130 5.94 6.23 -6.38
C ALA A 130 6.81 7.31 -7.00
N TYR A 131 7.86 6.91 -7.72
CA TYR A 131 8.74 7.79 -8.50
C TYR A 131 9.55 6.97 -9.50
N ARG A 132 10.27 7.65 -10.41
CA ARG A 132 11.24 7.03 -11.32
C ARG A 132 12.65 7.44 -10.91
N ASP A 133 13.57 6.49 -10.84
CA ASP A 133 15.00 6.76 -10.61
C ASP A 133 15.68 7.32 -11.88
N GLU A 134 16.87 7.90 -11.73
CA GLU A 134 17.61 8.56 -12.83
C GLU A 134 18.00 7.58 -13.95
N ASP A 135 18.15 6.29 -13.62
CA ASP A 135 18.45 5.21 -14.55
C ASP A 135 17.22 4.71 -15.34
N GLY A 136 16.04 5.30 -15.08
CA GLY A 136 14.78 4.93 -15.71
C GLY A 136 14.02 3.80 -15.02
N THR A 137 14.48 3.32 -13.87
CA THR A 137 13.77 2.31 -13.06
C THR A 137 12.50 2.89 -12.45
N ASP A 138 11.36 2.24 -12.66
CA ASP A 138 10.09 2.60 -12.03
C ASP A 138 10.06 2.05 -10.60
N VAL A 139 9.95 2.94 -9.61
CA VAL A 139 9.85 2.58 -8.20
C VAL A 139 8.38 2.62 -7.80
N VAL A 140 7.87 1.50 -7.31
CA VAL A 140 6.47 1.34 -6.91
C VAL A 140 6.33 1.23 -5.40
N THR A 141 5.17 1.58 -4.88
CA THR A 141 4.78 1.38 -3.48
C THR A 141 3.45 0.64 -3.40
N PHE A 142 3.09 0.15 -2.22
CA PHE A 142 1.76 -0.41 -1.99
C PHE A 142 0.69 0.69 -1.95
N ALA A 143 -0.52 0.34 -2.38
CA ALA A 143 -1.71 1.14 -2.32
C ALA A 143 -2.94 0.23 -2.14
N PHE A 144 -4.12 0.84 -2.01
CA PHE A 144 -5.39 0.13 -2.03
C PHE A 144 -6.30 0.65 -3.14
N ARG A 145 -6.85 -0.25 -3.95
CA ARG A 145 -7.83 0.01 -5.03
C ARG A 145 -9.21 -0.53 -4.65
N PRO A 146 -10.31 -0.13 -5.30
CA PRO A 146 -11.61 -0.73 -5.05
C PRO A 146 -11.57 -2.25 -5.26
N GLU A 147 -12.22 -3.01 -4.36
CA GLU A 147 -12.30 -4.48 -4.47
C GLU A 147 -13.00 -4.89 -5.78
N GLU A 148 -14.09 -4.21 -6.12
CA GLU A 148 -14.72 -4.31 -7.44
C GLU A 148 -14.13 -3.27 -8.38
N PHE A 149 -12.98 -3.57 -8.98
CA PHE A 149 -12.41 -2.71 -10.01
C PHE A 149 -13.27 -2.77 -11.27
N ARG A 150 -14.02 -1.69 -11.55
CA ARG A 150 -14.65 -1.48 -12.86
C ARG A 150 -13.72 -0.58 -13.67
N PRO A 151 -13.02 -1.09 -14.69
CA PRO A 151 -12.29 -0.20 -15.59
C PRO A 151 -13.28 0.79 -16.18
N GLU A 152 -12.92 2.07 -16.19
CA GLU A 152 -13.66 3.06 -16.97
C GLU A 152 -13.77 2.53 -18.39
N ARG A 153 -15.00 2.37 -18.91
CA ARG A 153 -15.15 2.12 -20.35
C ARG A 153 -14.63 3.38 -21.03
N GLU A 154 -13.60 3.24 -21.87
CA GLU A 154 -13.21 4.30 -22.80
C GLU A 154 -14.47 4.73 -23.55
N GLY A 155 -14.97 5.93 -23.20
CA GLY A 155 -16.23 6.43 -23.71
C GLY A 155 -16.11 6.78 -25.18
N GLU A 156 -16.95 6.11 -25.98
CA GLU A 156 -17.78 6.75 -27.01
C GLU A 156 -17.88 8.27 -26.80
N ARG A 157 -17.19 9.01 -27.67
CA ARG A 157 -17.57 10.34 -28.16
C ARG A 157 -17.24 10.43 -29.64
#